data_AF-A0AAN4ZEF3-F1
#
_entry.id   AF-A0AAN4ZEF3-F1
#
_cell.length_a   1.000
_cell.length_b   1.000
_cell.length_c   1.000
_cell.angle_alpha   90.00
_cell.angle_beta   90.00
_cell.angle_gamma   90.00
#
_symmetry.space_group_name_H-M   'P 1'
#
loop_
_entity.id
_entity.type
_entity.pdbx_description
1 polymer ?
#
loop_
_entity_poly.entity_id
_entity_poly.type
_entity_poly.pdbx_seq_one_letter_code
_entity_poly.pdbx_strand_id
1 'polypeptide(L)'
;MPSTILLLLALPLASSLECLHNSTVTNAIYNHGMLIRAYTSNYNLGVLECSEKLTRCVVFKAMDISFFQSLDVAQDQSIFVNLIKRATTEVAGRACMSEADTTKIAGSAG
;
A
#
# COMPACT_ATOMS: atom_id res chain seq x y z
N MET A 1 -42.24 38.27 11.52
CA MET A 1 -41.89 37.05 10.76
C MET A 1 -40.58 36.53 11.33
N PRO A 2 -40.55 35.45 12.12
CA PRO A 2 -39.28 34.91 12.60
C PRO A 2 -38.67 34.04 11.49
N SER A 3 -37.53 34.47 10.97
CA SER A 3 -36.71 33.68 10.07
C SER A 3 -36.00 32.59 10.86
N THR A 4 -36.49 31.36 10.78
CA THR A 4 -35.82 30.17 11.33
C THR A 4 -34.61 29.85 10.45
N ILE A 5 -33.41 30.23 10.91
CA ILE A 5 -32.14 29.85 10.27
C ILE A 5 -31.88 28.40 10.63
N LEU A 6 -32.15 27.50 9.68
CA LEU A 6 -31.85 26.07 9.79
C LEU A 6 -30.33 25.89 9.58
N LEU A 7 -29.58 25.85 10.68
CA LEU A 7 -28.15 25.56 10.67
C LEU A 7 -27.96 24.06 10.39
N LEU A 8 -27.90 23.67 9.11
CA LEU A 8 -27.46 22.32 8.74
C LEU A 8 -25.98 22.18 9.11
N LEU A 9 -25.73 21.59 10.26
CA LEU A 9 -24.46 20.96 10.59
C LEU A 9 -24.24 19.81 9.60
N ALA A 10 -23.56 20.10 8.50
CA ALA A 10 -22.99 19.06 7.65
C ALA A 10 -21.88 18.39 8.47
N LEU A 11 -22.22 17.31 9.18
CA LEU A 11 -21.19 16.41 9.71
C LEU A 11 -20.42 15.91 8.49
N PRO A 12 -19.09 16.10 8.41
CA PRO A 12 -18.31 15.36 7.45
C PRO A 12 -18.40 13.90 7.91
N LEU A 13 -19.21 13.11 7.22
CA LEU A 13 -19.09 11.66 7.23
C LEU A 13 -17.71 11.37 6.67
N ALA A 14 -16.71 11.30 7.54
CA ALA A 14 -15.39 10.81 7.20
C ALA A 14 -15.57 9.32 6.87
N SER A 15 -15.93 9.03 5.62
CA SER A 15 -15.83 7.69 5.08
C SER A 15 -14.35 7.37 5.02
N SER A 16 -13.88 6.55 5.94
CA SER A 16 -12.52 6.02 5.85
C SER A 16 -12.43 5.18 4.58
N LEU A 17 -11.37 5.40 3.81
CA LEU A 17 -11.15 4.66 2.59
C LEU A 17 -10.84 3.20 2.96
N GLU A 18 -11.50 2.25 2.30
CA GLU A 18 -11.21 0.83 2.46
C GLU A 18 -10.67 0.27 1.16
N CYS A 19 -9.57 -0.49 1.23
CA CYS A 19 -8.94 -1.09 0.06
C CYS A 19 -8.73 -2.59 0.26
N LEU A 20 -8.71 -3.34 -0.85
CA LEU A 20 -8.25 -4.72 -0.85
C LEU A 20 -6.72 -4.76 -0.68
N HIS A 21 -6.25 -5.47 0.35
CA HIS A 21 -4.84 -5.68 0.65
C HIS A 21 -4.43 -7.12 0.31
N ASN A 22 -3.64 -7.25 -0.75
CA ASN A 22 -2.98 -8.50 -1.08
C ASN A 22 -1.62 -8.23 -1.71
N SER A 23 -0.71 -9.19 -1.56
CA SER A 23 0.61 -9.08 -2.13
C SER A 23 1.18 -10.43 -2.53
N THR A 24 2.03 -10.38 -3.54
CA THR A 24 2.93 -11.44 -3.94
C THR A 24 4.34 -10.94 -3.66
N VAL A 25 5.01 -11.61 -2.74
CA VAL A 25 6.37 -11.29 -2.31
C VAL A 25 7.32 -12.34 -2.89
N THR A 26 8.32 -11.89 -3.63
CA THR A 26 9.37 -12.74 -4.19
C THR A 26 10.66 -12.53 -3.40
N ASN A 27 11.28 -13.63 -2.99
CA ASN A 27 12.57 -13.67 -2.32
C ASN A 27 13.55 -14.48 -3.15
N ALA A 28 14.78 -13.97 -3.23
CA ALA A 28 15.92 -14.65 -3.81
C ALA A 28 17.08 -14.65 -2.80
N ILE A 29 17.73 -15.81 -2.68
CA ILE A 29 18.90 -16.03 -1.83
C ILE A 29 20.09 -16.29 -2.75
N TYR A 30 21.09 -15.42 -2.66
CA TYR A 30 22.33 -15.51 -3.42
C TYR A 30 23.49 -15.92 -2.52
N ASN A 31 24.42 -16.69 -3.07
CA ASN A 31 25.68 -17.03 -2.43
C ASN A 31 26.79 -16.88 -3.48
N HIS A 32 27.79 -16.04 -3.19
CA HIS A 32 28.86 -15.70 -4.14
C HIS A 32 28.33 -15.29 -5.54
N GLY A 33 27.25 -14.49 -5.58
CA GLY A 33 26.62 -14.04 -6.83
C GLY A 33 25.76 -15.09 -7.54
N MET A 34 25.69 -16.32 -7.05
CA MET A 34 24.87 -17.39 -7.62
C MET A 34 23.53 -17.49 -6.88
N LEU A 35 22.43 -17.54 -7.63
CA LEU A 35 21.09 -17.79 -7.09
C LEU A 35 21.01 -19.23 -6.56
N ILE A 36 20.87 -19.39 -5.26
CA ILE A 36 20.72 -20.72 -4.62
C ILE A 36 19.26 -21.08 -4.44
N ARG A 37 18.40 -20.10 -4.14
CA ARG A 37 16.99 -20.35 -3.87
C ARG A 37 16.16 -19.14 -4.23
N ALA A 38 15.04 -19.37 -4.91
CA ALA A 38 13.98 -18.39 -5.06
C ALA A 38 12.68 -18.98 -4.53
N TYR A 39 11.87 -18.15 -3.87
CA TYR A 39 10.52 -18.54 -3.47
C TYR A 39 9.60 -17.32 -3.45
N THR A 40 8.33 -17.60 -3.64
CA THR A 40 7.27 -16.60 -3.64
C THR A 40 6.30 -16.91 -2.50
N SER A 41 5.78 -15.87 -1.87
CA SER A 41 4.74 -15.96 -0.83
C SER A 41 3.59 -15.03 -1.20
N ASN A 42 2.37 -15.54 -1.11
CA ASN A 42 1.17 -14.75 -1.34
C ASN A 42 0.51 -14.44 0.00
N TYR A 43 0.24 -13.16 0.25
CA TYR A 43 -0.48 -12.68 1.42
C TYR A 43 -1.79 -12.09 0.96
N ASN A 44 -2.90 -12.58 1.51
CA ASN A 44 -4.23 -12.04 1.24
C ASN A 44 -4.88 -11.66 2.57
N LEU A 45 -5.03 -10.36 2.80
CA LEU A 45 -5.57 -9.80 4.04
C LEU A 45 -7.02 -9.31 3.89
N GLY A 46 -7.60 -9.41 2.70
CA GLY A 46 -8.94 -8.92 2.45
C GLY A 46 -9.01 -7.38 2.42
N VAL A 47 -10.18 -6.85 2.73
CA VAL A 47 -10.42 -5.40 2.74
C VAL A 47 -9.98 -4.84 4.09
N LEU A 48 -9.13 -3.82 4.06
CA LEU A 48 -8.64 -3.11 5.24
C LEU A 48 -8.93 -1.61 5.11
N GLU A 49 -9.18 -0.98 6.25
CA GLU A 49 -9.27 0.46 6.37
C GLU A 49 -7.90 1.10 6.16
N CYS A 50 -7.85 2.15 5.35
CA CYS A 50 -6.65 2.93 5.08
C CYS A 50 -6.40 3.95 6.19
N SER A 51 -5.14 4.06 6.60
CA SER A 51 -4.67 5.19 7.39
C SER A 51 -5.01 6.51 6.69
N GLU A 52 -5.30 7.57 7.45
CA GLU A 52 -5.78 8.88 6.93
C GLU A 52 -4.90 9.49 5.83
N LYS A 53 -3.60 9.14 5.80
CA LYS A 53 -2.62 9.64 4.82
C LYS A 53 -2.61 8.86 3.50
N LEU A 54 -3.22 7.68 3.46
CA LEU A 54 -3.23 6.77 2.32
C LEU A 54 -4.59 6.87 1.62
N THR A 55 -4.68 7.78 0.66
CA THR A 55 -5.93 8.23 0.07
C THR A 55 -6.32 7.51 -1.23
N ARG A 56 -5.56 6.49 -1.66
CA ARG A 56 -5.80 5.75 -2.90
C ARG A 56 -5.70 4.24 -2.70
N CYS A 57 -6.57 3.49 -3.38
CA CYS A 57 -6.36 2.06 -3.58
C CYS A 57 -5.55 1.85 -4.86
N VAL A 58 -4.34 1.32 -4.73
CA VAL A 58 -3.42 1.15 -5.87
C VAL A 58 -3.16 -0.32 -6.12
N VAL A 59 -3.22 -0.71 -7.39
CA VAL A 59 -2.66 -1.97 -7.88
C VAL A 59 -1.27 -1.67 -8.41
N PHE A 60 -0.25 -2.31 -7.85
CA PHE A 60 1.13 -2.09 -8.26
C PHE A 60 1.74 -3.39 -8.80
N LYS A 61 2.48 -3.25 -9.90
CA LYS A 61 3.28 -4.34 -10.48
C LYS A 61 4.47 -4.66 -9.57
N ALA A 62 5.16 -5.76 -9.87
CA ALA A 62 6.40 -6.11 -9.19
C ALA A 62 7.35 -4.91 -9.19
N MET A 63 7.79 -4.54 -7.99
CA MET A 63 8.78 -3.49 -7.76
C MET A 63 9.80 -3.99 -6.74
N ASP A 64 11.01 -3.46 -6.84
CA ASP A 64 12.08 -3.77 -5.89
C ASP A 64 11.67 -3.38 -4.45
N ILE A 65 12.05 -4.21 -3.48
CA ILE A 65 11.70 -3.97 -2.08
C ILE A 65 12.29 -2.66 -1.54
N SER A 66 13.46 -2.24 -1.98
CA SER A 66 14.03 -0.95 -1.57
C SER A 66 13.18 0.22 -2.08
N PHE A 67 12.63 0.12 -3.30
CA PHE A 67 11.69 1.11 -3.82
C PHE A 67 10.39 1.10 -3.02
N PHE A 68 9.82 -0.08 -2.76
CA PHE A 68 8.62 -0.20 -1.91
C PHE A 68 8.84 0.41 -0.51
N GLN A 69 9.98 0.15 0.12
CA GLN A 69 10.32 0.67 1.45
C GLN A 69 10.48 2.21 1.49
N SER A 70 10.71 2.84 0.33
CA SER A 70 10.76 4.31 0.20
C SER A 70 9.38 4.98 0.08
N LEU A 71 8.32 4.19 -0.10
CA LEU A 71 6.95 4.69 -0.22
C LEU A 71 6.35 5.03 1.15
N ASP A 72 5.39 5.94 1.18
CA ASP A 72 4.66 6.32 2.38
C ASP A 72 3.89 5.13 2.97
N VAL A 73 3.34 4.25 2.12
CA VAL A 73 2.68 3.01 2.57
C VAL A 73 3.62 2.12 3.40
N ALA A 74 4.93 2.10 3.12
CA ALA A 74 5.88 1.28 3.89
C ALA A 74 6.21 1.87 5.26
N GLN A 75 5.86 3.13 5.50
CA GLN A 75 5.97 3.78 6.81
C GLN A 75 4.76 3.47 7.72
N ASP A 76 3.69 2.91 7.14
CA ASP A 76 2.53 2.47 7.90
C ASP A 76 2.86 1.26 8.79
N GLN A 77 2.18 1.17 9.94
CA GLN A 77 2.41 0.11 10.94
C GLN A 77 1.49 -1.10 10.74
N SER A 78 0.76 -1.18 9.63
CA SER A 78 -0.15 -2.30 9.36
C SER A 78 0.55 -3.65 9.23
N ILE A 79 -0.22 -4.71 9.50
CA ILE A 79 0.21 -6.09 9.32
C ILE A 79 0.67 -6.38 7.87
N PHE A 80 0.03 -5.73 6.89
CA PHE A 80 0.41 -5.82 5.48
C PHE A 80 1.88 -5.45 5.25
N VAL A 81 2.29 -4.30 5.79
CA VAL A 81 3.65 -3.78 5.64
C VAL A 81 4.66 -4.69 6.36
N ASN A 82 4.32 -5.19 7.54
CA ASN A 82 5.21 -6.06 8.31
C ASN A 82 5.49 -7.41 7.61
N LEU A 83 4.53 -7.92 6.83
CA LEU A 83 4.71 -9.12 6.01
C LEU A 83 5.65 -8.87 4.82
N ILE A 84 5.60 -7.67 4.24
CA ILE A 84 6.40 -7.31 3.05
C ILE A 84 7.81 -6.87 3.42
N LYS A 85 8.01 -6.19 4.56
CA LYS A 85 9.33 -5.65 4.98
C LYS A 85 10.45 -6.70 5.08
N ARG A 86 10.09 -7.98 5.22
CA ARG A 86 11.04 -9.10 5.29
C ARG A 86 11.48 -9.64 3.92
N ALA A 87 10.85 -9.16 2.86
CA ALA A 87 11.16 -9.55 1.50
C ALA A 87 12.57 -9.10 1.09
N THR A 88 13.23 -9.85 0.21
CA THR A 88 14.60 -9.54 -0.23
C THR A 88 14.69 -9.08 -1.68
N THR A 89 13.62 -9.16 -2.47
CA THR A 89 13.71 -8.92 -3.93
C THR A 89 12.58 -8.04 -4.42
N GLU A 90 11.37 -8.57 -4.55
CA GLU A 90 10.27 -7.83 -5.17
C GLU A 90 8.95 -8.02 -4.43
N VAL A 91 8.08 -7.03 -4.58
CA VAL A 91 6.68 -7.11 -4.17
C VAL A 91 5.77 -6.58 -5.28
N ALA A 92 4.67 -7.29 -5.51
CA ALA A 92 3.54 -6.84 -6.32
C ALA A 92 2.26 -6.95 -5.49
N GLY A 93 1.21 -6.18 -5.79
CA GLY A 93 -0.01 -6.31 -5.03
C GLY A 93 -1.01 -5.17 -5.15
N ARG A 94 -1.86 -5.10 -4.13
CA ARG A 94 -2.88 -4.08 -3.93
C ARG A 94 -2.83 -3.59 -2.50
N ALA A 95 -2.86 -2.28 -2.32
CA ALA A 95 -2.86 -1.67 -0.99
C ALA A 95 -3.35 -0.21 -1.04
N CYS A 96 -3.69 0.33 0.14
CA CYS A 96 -3.76 1.76 0.35
C CYS A 96 -2.39 2.42 0.06
N MET A 97 -2.38 3.53 -0.66
CA MET A 97 -1.20 4.34 -0.95
C MET A 97 -1.54 5.84 -0.92
N SER A 98 -0.52 6.69 -0.77
CA SER A 98 -0.70 8.13 -0.92
C SER A 98 -0.80 8.53 -2.40
N GLU A 99 -1.35 9.72 -2.67
CA GLU A 99 -1.32 10.32 -4.01
C GLU A 99 0.12 10.46 -4.55
N ALA A 100 1.04 10.82 -3.65
CA ALA A 100 2.44 11.01 -3.99
C ALA A 100 3.08 9.70 -4.43
N ASP A 101 2.85 8.61 -3.70
CA ASP A 101 3.34 7.28 -4.06
C ASP A 101 2.75 6.79 -5.38
N THR A 102 1.47 7.05 -5.63
CA THR A 102 0.82 6.71 -6.89
C THR A 102 1.53 7.38 -8.07
N THR A 103 1.93 8.64 -7.91
CA THR A 103 2.70 9.39 -8.91
C THR A 103 4.11 8.82 -9.10
N LYS A 104 4.81 8.48 -8.01
CA LYS A 104 6.14 7.84 -8.07
C LYS A 104 6.08 6.51 -8.83
N ILE A 105 5.08 5.67 -8.55
CA ILE A 105 4.90 4.36 -9.19
C ILE A 105 4.63 4.53 -10.68
N ALA A 106 3.74 5.46 -11.07
CA ALA A 106 3.46 5.74 -12.47
C ALA A 106 4.70 6.25 -13.22
N GLY A 107 5.52 7.09 -12.58
CA GLY A 107 6.77 7.60 -13.14
C GLY A 107 7.89 6.56 -13.25
N SER A 108 7.87 5.51 -12.43
CA SER A 108 8.85 4.42 -12.45
C SER A 108 8.59 3.35 -13.52
N ALA A 109 7.45 3.41 -14.23
CA ALA A 109 7.08 2.47 -15.28
C ALA A 109 7.60 2.86 -16.68
N GLY A 110 8.55 3.80 -16.75
CA GLY A 110 9.18 4.32 -17.98
C GLY A 110 10.55 3.73 -18.25
#